data_AF-A0A4Q6DTE4-F1
#
_entry.id   AF-A0A4Q6DTE4-F1
#
_cell.length_a   1.000
_cell.length_b   1.000
_cell.length_c   1.000
_cell.angle_alpha   90.00
_cell.angle_beta   90.00
_cell.angle_gamma   90.00
#
_symmetry.space_group_name_H-M   'P 1'
#
loop_
_entity.id
_entity.type
_entity.pdbx_description
1 polymer ?
#
loop_
_entity_poly.entity_id
_entity_poly.type
_entity_poly.pdbx_seq_one_letter_code
_entity_poly.pdbx_strand_id
1 'polypeptide(L)'
;MSDEAIVKRLKVIVKENGGQVGLAAAIGVDQGFISKVINRKQEMSYYLIRKLCFQLKYSPEWLILGTGDKKINKPESAKLITEIQMLRTEVDILHARMRTYELQLEEIKGQKAG
;
A
#
# COMPACT_ATOMS: atom_id res chain seq x y z
N MET A 1 -10.00 7.12 -6.70
CA MET A 1 -8.87 7.76 -5.98
C MET A 1 -7.84 8.15 -7.02
N SER A 2 -7.37 9.41 -7.05
CA SER A 2 -6.31 9.76 -8.02
C SER A 2 -4.94 9.55 -7.38
N ASP A 3 -4.08 8.80 -8.07
CA ASP A 3 -2.65 8.65 -7.77
C ASP A 3 -1.93 10.00 -7.55
N GLU A 4 -2.52 11.08 -8.04
CA GLU A 4 -2.09 12.44 -7.82
C GLU A 4 -2.01 12.85 -6.35
N ALA A 5 -3.05 12.53 -5.57
CA ALA A 5 -3.18 12.99 -4.19
C ALA A 5 -2.17 12.28 -3.28
N ILE A 6 -1.97 10.98 -3.50
CA ILE A 6 -0.99 10.18 -2.75
C ILE A 6 0.44 10.61 -3.10
N VAL A 7 0.73 10.94 -4.37
CA VAL A 7 2.04 11.48 -4.77
C VAL A 7 2.29 12.86 -4.14
N LYS A 8 1.28 13.72 -4.03
CA LYS A 8 1.42 15.01 -3.31
C LYS A 8 1.84 14.79 -1.85
N ARG A 9 1.24 13.82 -1.16
CA ARG A 9 1.60 13.48 0.22
C ARG A 9 2.97 12.80 0.32
N LEU A 10 3.35 11.97 -0.65
CA LEU A 10 4.72 11.45 -0.73
C LEU A 10 5.74 12.59 -0.85
N LYS A 11 5.48 13.63 -1.65
CA LYS A 11 6.37 14.80 -1.73
C LYS A 11 6.53 15.52 -0.39
N VAL A 12 5.47 15.59 0.43
CA VAL A 12 5.55 16.11 1.80
C VAL A 12 6.49 15.25 2.65
N ILE A 13 6.33 13.93 2.61
CA ILE A 13 7.17 12.98 3.35
C ILE A 13 8.64 13.12 2.93
N VAL A 14 8.90 13.25 1.63
CA VAL A 14 10.24 13.46 1.06
C VAL A 14 10.88 14.72 1.63
N LYS A 15 10.14 15.83 1.67
CA LYS A 15 10.65 17.10 2.22
C LYS A 15 11.02 16.96 3.70
N GLU A 16 10.23 16.23 4.48
CA GLU A 16 10.47 16.01 5.92
C GLU A 16 11.63 15.07 6.22
N ASN A 17 12.06 14.27 5.24
CA ASN A 17 13.15 13.30 5.41
C ASN A 17 14.42 13.74 4.68
N GLY A 18 14.64 15.05 4.47
CA GLY A 18 15.87 15.56 3.86
C GLY A 18 15.96 15.31 2.35
N GLY A 19 14.82 15.22 1.67
CA GLY A 19 14.76 14.97 0.22
C GLY A 19 14.68 13.49 -0.13
N GLN A 20 14.79 13.18 -1.43
CA GLN A 20 14.56 11.81 -1.90
C GLN A 20 15.65 10.85 -1.41
N VAL A 21 16.89 11.33 -1.31
CA VAL A 21 18.04 10.56 -0.79
C VAL A 21 17.83 10.22 0.69
N GLY A 22 17.46 11.21 1.51
CA GLY A 22 17.25 10.97 2.93
C GLY A 22 16.04 10.08 3.22
N LEU A 23 14.94 10.24 2.47
CA LEU A 23 13.82 9.30 2.55
C LEU A 23 14.25 7.88 2.17
N ALA A 24 14.93 7.74 1.04
CA ALA A 24 15.38 6.45 0.53
C ALA A 24 16.29 5.72 1.53
N ALA A 25 17.22 6.45 2.16
CA ALA A 25 18.06 5.93 3.24
C ALA A 25 17.23 5.54 4.47
N ALA A 26 16.31 6.39 4.92
CA ALA A 26 15.50 6.16 6.11
C ALA A 26 14.60 4.91 6.01
N ILE A 27 14.18 4.55 4.79
CA ILE A 27 13.36 3.35 4.56
C ILE A 27 14.10 2.21 3.85
N GLY A 28 15.40 2.35 3.59
CA GLY A 28 16.22 1.31 2.93
C GLY A 28 15.70 0.92 1.54
N VAL A 29 15.53 1.90 0.65
CA VAL A 29 15.21 1.70 -0.77
C VAL A 29 16.15 2.53 -1.65
N ASP A 30 16.13 2.28 -2.95
CA ASP A 30 16.87 3.09 -3.93
C ASP A 30 16.21 4.48 -4.11
N GLN A 31 17.03 5.54 -4.27
CA GLN A 31 16.51 6.89 -4.50
C GLN A 31 15.84 7.01 -5.87
N GLY A 32 16.34 6.29 -6.89
CA GLY A 32 15.73 6.22 -8.21
C GLY A 32 14.33 5.61 -8.18
N PHE A 33 14.08 4.65 -7.30
CA PHE A 33 12.73 4.13 -7.05
C PHE A 33 11.77 5.22 -6.55
N ILE A 34 12.17 6.02 -5.56
CA ILE A 34 11.37 7.16 -5.06
C ILE A 34 11.14 8.19 -6.17
N SER A 35 12.17 8.51 -6.96
CA SER A 35 12.09 9.43 -8.10
C SER A 35 11.07 8.97 -9.15
N LYS A 36 11.05 7.67 -9.50
CA LYS A 36 10.09 7.12 -10.45
C LYS A 36 8.65 7.28 -9.96
N VAL A 37 8.39 7.07 -8.67
CA VAL A 37 7.05 7.23 -8.10
C VAL A 37 6.61 8.70 -8.09
N ILE A 38 7.50 9.61 -7.67
CA ILE A 38 7.19 11.06 -7.64
C ILE A 38 6.90 11.62 -9.04
N ASN A 39 7.65 11.14 -10.04
CA ASN A 39 7.50 11.53 -11.43
C ASN A 39 6.44 10.70 -12.17
N ARG A 40 5.69 9.84 -11.46
CA ARG A 40 4.63 8.97 -12.02
C ARG A 40 5.09 8.07 -13.15
N LYS A 41 6.38 7.74 -13.19
CA LYS A 41 6.94 6.69 -14.04
C LYS A 41 6.67 5.30 -13.47
N GLN A 42 6.21 5.24 -12.23
CA GLN A 42 5.82 4.04 -11.52
C GLN A 42 4.72 4.39 -10.51
N GLU A 43 3.72 3.51 -10.37
CA GLU A 43 2.68 3.68 -9.35
C GLU A 43 3.22 3.46 -7.94
N MET A 44 2.50 3.99 -6.95
CA MET A 44 2.89 3.80 -5.56
C MET A 44 2.60 2.37 -5.11
N SER A 45 3.65 1.58 -4.98
CA SER A 45 3.51 0.20 -4.54
C SER A 45 3.11 0.10 -3.08
N TYR A 46 2.36 -0.94 -2.77
CA TYR A 46 2.04 -1.33 -1.41
C TYR A 46 3.29 -1.48 -0.50
N TYR A 47 4.40 -1.96 -1.06
CA TYR A 47 5.69 -2.06 -0.37
C TYR A 47 6.19 -0.70 0.14
N LEU A 48 6.12 0.34 -0.69
CA LEU A 48 6.51 1.69 -0.31
C LEU A 48 5.57 2.22 0.78
N ILE A 49 4.25 2.09 0.60
CA ILE A 49 3.25 2.49 1.60
C ILE A 49 3.54 1.82 2.95
N ARG A 50 3.81 0.52 2.94
CA ARG A 50 4.15 -0.25 4.15
C ARG A 50 5.38 0.34 4.84
N LYS A 51 6.46 0.59 4.12
CA LYS A 51 7.67 1.18 4.72
C LYS A 51 7.40 2.55 5.35
N LEU A 52 6.68 3.43 4.66
CA LEU A 52 6.31 4.75 5.16
C LEU A 52 5.49 4.67 6.45
N CYS A 53 4.50 3.79 6.49
CA CYS A 53 3.63 3.66 7.67
C CYS A 53 4.34 2.98 8.85
N PHE A 54 5.08 1.89 8.62
CA PHE A 54 5.66 1.10 9.71
C PHE A 54 6.97 1.66 10.26
N GLN A 55 7.87 2.13 9.38
CA GLN A 55 9.19 2.62 9.78
C GLN A 55 9.13 4.10 10.17
N LEU A 56 8.37 4.91 9.42
CA LEU A 56 8.29 6.35 9.67
C LEU A 56 7.01 6.78 10.42
N LYS A 57 6.16 5.84 10.80
CA LYS A 57 4.92 6.09 11.59
C LYS A 57 3.93 7.05 10.93
N TYR A 58 3.88 7.11 9.60
CA TYR A 58 2.81 7.83 8.90
C TYR A 58 1.49 7.06 8.99
N SER A 59 0.38 7.78 9.11
CA SER A 59 -0.95 7.17 9.05
C SER A 59 -1.27 6.69 7.64
N PRO A 60 -1.72 5.42 7.47
CA PRO A 60 -2.24 4.94 6.20
C PRO A 60 -3.45 5.76 5.73
N GLU A 61 -4.34 6.14 6.65
CA GLU A 61 -5.53 6.93 6.35
C GLU A 61 -5.14 8.28 5.75
N TRP A 62 -4.23 8.99 6.40
CA TRP A 62 -3.74 10.27 5.90
C TRP A 62 -3.03 10.12 4.56
N LEU A 63 -2.19 9.10 4.40
CA LEU A 63 -1.45 8.88 3.16
C LEU A 63 -2.36 8.54 1.98
N ILE A 64 -3.37 7.69 2.20
CA ILE A 64 -4.22 7.16 1.13
C ILE A 64 -5.43 8.09 0.90
N LEU A 65 -6.15 8.44 1.96
CA LEU A 65 -7.40 9.20 1.89
C LEU A 65 -7.18 10.70 2.06
N GLY A 66 -6.10 11.13 2.73
CA GLY A 66 -5.85 12.54 3.02
C GLY A 66 -6.63 13.07 4.22
N THR A 67 -7.20 12.16 5.02
CA THR A 67 -7.99 12.45 6.22
C THR A 67 -7.26 11.98 7.47
N GLY A 68 -7.71 12.42 8.64
CA GLY A 68 -7.14 12.03 9.93
C GLY A 68 -5.74 12.58 10.17
N ASP A 69 -5.10 12.05 11.23
CA ASP A 69 -3.79 12.50 11.67
C ASP A 69 -2.68 12.00 10.75
N LYS A 70 -1.70 12.87 10.49
CA LYS A 70 -0.56 12.56 9.62
C LYS A 70 0.40 11.52 10.21
N LYS A 71 0.67 11.60 11.51
CA LYS A 71 1.57 10.71 12.25
C LYS A 71 0.79 9.90 13.27
N ILE A 72 1.12 8.62 13.38
CA ILE A 72 0.61 7.78 14.45
C ILE A 72 1.51 7.98 15.67
N ASN A 73 1.06 8.83 16.59
CA ASN A 73 1.80 9.15 17.82
C ASN A 73 1.40 8.26 19.01
N LYS A 74 0.45 7.34 18.83
CA LYS A 74 -0.07 6.49 19.91
C LYS A 74 0.28 5.00 19.71
N PRO A 75 0.52 4.25 20.81
CA PRO A 75 0.71 2.80 20.79
C PRO A 75 -0.56 2.00 20.41
N GLU A 76 -1.69 2.67 20.12
CA GLU A 76 -2.90 2.10 19.49
C GLU A 76 -2.62 1.39 18.15
N SER A 77 -1.41 1.57 17.61
CA SER A 77 -0.90 0.85 16.44
C SER A 77 -0.98 -0.68 16.57
N ALA A 78 -0.92 -1.28 17.75
CA ALA A 78 -1.12 -2.73 17.89
C ALA A 78 -2.51 -3.18 17.41
N LYS A 79 -3.57 -2.46 17.79
CA LYS A 79 -4.95 -2.79 17.40
C LYS A 79 -5.16 -2.59 15.90
N LEU A 80 -4.68 -1.47 15.36
CA LEU A 80 -4.75 -1.18 13.92
C LEU A 80 -3.94 -2.20 13.09
N ILE A 81 -2.80 -2.66 13.61
CA ILE A 81 -2.00 -3.71 12.97
C ILE A 81 -2.78 -5.04 12.94
N THR A 82 -3.42 -5.41 14.05
CA THR A 82 -4.27 -6.61 14.11
C THR A 82 -5.45 -6.50 13.16
N GLU A 83 -6.14 -5.36 13.10
CA GLU A 83 -7.26 -5.12 12.18
C GLU A 83 -6.80 -5.18 10.71
N ILE A 84 -5.65 -4.58 10.38
CA ILE A 84 -5.04 -4.68 9.04
C ILE A 84 -4.66 -6.12 8.70
N GLN A 85 -4.13 -6.88 9.67
CA GLN A 85 -3.77 -8.28 9.46
C GLN A 85 -5.03 -9.15 9.25
N MET A 86 -6.09 -8.91 10.01
CA MET A 86 -7.38 -9.57 9.81
C MET A 86 -7.96 -9.28 8.43
N LEU A 87 -7.97 -8.02 7.99
CA LEU A 87 -8.44 -7.64 6.66
C LEU A 87 -7.61 -8.28 5.53
N ARG A 88 -6.29 -8.42 5.70
CA ARG A 88 -5.45 -9.16 4.73
C ARG A 88 -5.83 -10.63 4.67
N THR A 89 -6.00 -11.27 5.82
CA THR A 89 -6.43 -12.67 5.89
C THR A 89 -7.80 -12.87 5.23
N GLU A 90 -8.75 -11.95 5.44
CA GLU A 90 -10.04 -11.99 4.75
C GLU A 90 -9.91 -11.87 3.22
N VAL A 91 -9.07 -10.94 2.74
CA VAL A 91 -8.79 -10.78 1.31
C VAL A 91 -8.12 -12.03 0.71
N ASP A 92 -7.17 -12.63 1.43
CA ASP A 92 -6.50 -13.85 0.99
C ASP A 92 -7.47 -15.03 0.87
N ILE A 93 -8.39 -15.18 1.84
CA ILE A 93 -9.46 -16.17 1.80
C ILE A 93 -10.39 -15.93 0.61
N LEU A 94 -10.79 -14.68 0.38
CA LEU A 94 -11.64 -14.32 -0.75
C LEU A 94 -10.98 -14.64 -2.09
N HIS A 95 -9.70 -14.28 -2.27
CA HIS A 95 -8.95 -14.64 -3.48
C HIS A 95 -8.83 -16.15 -3.68
N ALA A 96 -8.62 -16.92 -2.61
CA ALA A 96 -8.59 -18.38 -2.70
C ALA A 96 -9.94 -18.94 -3.17
N ARG A 97 -11.04 -18.45 -2.61
CA ARG A 97 -12.41 -18.85 -3.03
C ARG A 97 -12.71 -18.46 -4.46
N MET A 98 -12.31 -17.26 -4.88
CA MET A 98 -12.48 -16.80 -6.26
C MET A 98 -11.78 -17.72 -7.24
N ARG A 99 -10.52 -18.10 -6.98
CA ARG A 99 -9.78 -19.06 -7.81
C ARG A 99 -10.48 -20.42 -7.92
N THR A 100 -11.05 -20.92 -6.82
CA THR A 100 -11.85 -22.15 -6.85
C THR A 100 -13.08 -22.01 -7.75
N TYR A 101 -13.80 -20.89 -7.67
CA TYR A 101 -14.95 -20.64 -8.54
C TYR A 101 -14.56 -20.48 -10.01
N GLU A 102 -13.44 -19.83 -10.30
CA GLU A 102 -12.90 -19.69 -11.66
C GLU A 102 -12.65 -21.07 -12.29
N LEU A 103 -12.00 -21.99 -11.56
CA LEU A 103 -11.77 -23.36 -12.02
C LEU A 103 -13.09 -24.11 -12.29
N GLN A 104 -14.06 -24.02 -11.38
CA GLN A 104 -15.37 -24.66 -11.56
C GLN A 104 -16.14 -24.12 -12.78
N LEU A 105 -16.04 -22.82 -13.04
CA LEU A 105 -16.65 -22.21 -14.21
C LEU A 105 -16.01 -22.68 -15.51
N GLU A 106 -14.69 -22.88 -15.52
CA GLU A 106 -13.98 -23.46 -16.66
C GLU A 106 -14.41 -24.91 -16.92
N GLU A 107 -14.55 -25.73 -15.89
CA GLU A 107 -15.05 -27.11 -16.01
C GLU A 107 -16.48 -27.15 -16.60
N ILE A 108 -17.38 -26.30 -16.11
CA ILE A 108 -18.76 -26.22 -16.62
C ILE A 108 -18.78 -25.76 -18.08
N LYS A 109 -17.93 -24.81 -18.45
CA LYS A 109 -17.80 -24.35 -19.85
C LYS A 109 -17.24 -25.45 -20.75
N GLY A 110 -16.27 -26.22 -20.28
CA GLY A 110 -15.69 -27.36 -21.00
C GLY A 110 -16.71 -28.48 -21.26
N GLN A 111 -17.59 -28.76 -20.29
CA GLN A 111 -18.62 -29.80 -20.43
C GLN A 111 -19.76 -29.44 -21.40
N LYS A 112 -19.98 -28.14 -21.69
CA LYS A 112 -21.02 -27.70 -22.64
C LYS A 112 -20.54 -27.62 -24.10
N ALA A 113 -19.23 -27.81 -24.34
CA ALA A 113 -18.61 -27.67 -25.65
C ALA A 113 -18.26 -29.01 -26.33
N GLY A 114 -18.55 -30.15 -25.67
CA GLY A 114 -18.44 -31.51 -26.22
C GLY A 114 -19.80 -32.19 -26.26
#